data_AF-A0A3A6NBM9-F1
#
_entry.id   AF-A0A3A6NBM9-F1
#
_cell.length_a   1.000
_cell.length_b   1.000
_cell.length_c   1.000
_cell.angle_alpha   90.00
_cell.angle_beta   90.00
_cell.angle_gamma   90.00
#
_symmetry.space_group_name_H-M   'P 1'
#
loop_
_entity.id
_entity.type
_entity.pdbx_description
1 polymer ?
#
loop_
_entity_poly.entity_id
_entity_poly.type
_entity_poly.pdbx_seq_one_letter_code
_entity_poly.pdbx_strand_id
1 'polypeptide(L)'
;MMQQMIQRKRDILLASLLFVFLGAIYLAFRLFAFQEDASVAYVYYGASSDPIVTIDFVNGQVIKNYDQDVPNTYDNIYPIIDEEENTITVLGDYTINGVRQIVVIRYDFGKRSVQIIQEESPNNICSREGESTGWPLICLPNRVRIEFGNNDEDFII
;
A
#
# COMPACT_ATOMS: atom_id res chain seq x y z
N MET A 1 -56.14 -6.21 11.58
CA MET A 1 -55.32 -5.03 11.99
C MET A 1 -54.28 -5.36 13.07
N MET A 2 -54.60 -6.14 14.11
CA MET A 2 -53.64 -6.48 15.20
C MET A 2 -52.47 -7.38 14.76
N GLN A 3 -52.69 -8.29 13.82
CA GLN A 3 -51.68 -9.24 13.32
C GLN A 3 -50.56 -8.58 12.48
N GLN A 4 -50.90 -7.58 11.65
CA GLN A 4 -49.92 -6.80 10.86
C GLN A 4 -48.99 -5.96 11.74
N MET A 5 -49.48 -5.48 12.88
CA MET A 5 -48.70 -4.65 13.81
C MET A 5 -47.60 -5.47 14.51
N ILE A 6 -47.89 -6.75 14.83
CA ILE A 6 -46.93 -7.68 15.44
C ILE A 6 -45.84 -8.07 14.43
N GLN A 7 -46.22 -8.34 13.18
CA GLN A 7 -45.26 -8.64 12.10
C GLN A 7 -44.31 -7.47 11.87
N ARG A 8 -44.82 -6.23 11.77
CA ARG A 8 -43.99 -5.04 11.56
C ARG A 8 -42.98 -4.78 12.69
N LYS A 9 -43.35 -5.03 13.95
CA LYS A 9 -42.44 -4.92 15.10
C LYS A 9 -41.35 -5.99 15.07
N ARG A 10 -41.73 -7.23 14.75
CA ARG A 10 -40.78 -8.35 14.59
C ARG A 10 -39.79 -8.07 13.47
N ASP A 11 -40.27 -7.57 12.34
CA ASP A 11 -39.42 -7.33 11.16
C ASP A 11 -38.44 -6.17 11.40
N ILE A 12 -38.83 -5.12 12.13
CA ILE A 12 -37.92 -4.05 12.57
C ILE A 12 -36.86 -4.59 13.55
N LEU A 13 -37.26 -5.47 14.47
CA LEU A 13 -36.34 -6.07 15.44
C LEU A 13 -35.32 -6.98 14.74
N LEU A 14 -35.78 -7.80 13.79
CA LEU A 14 -34.91 -8.64 12.95
C LEU A 14 -33.97 -7.80 12.08
N ALA A 15 -34.46 -6.73 11.45
CA ALA A 15 -33.64 -5.84 10.64
C ALA A 15 -32.58 -5.11 11.48
N SER A 16 -32.94 -4.63 12.67
CA SER A 16 -32.00 -4.00 13.60
C SER A 16 -30.91 -4.97 14.06
N LEU A 17 -31.30 -6.20 14.44
CA LEU A 17 -30.36 -7.23 14.86
C LEU A 17 -29.40 -7.63 13.72
N LEU A 18 -29.91 -7.73 12.49
CA LEU A 18 -29.08 -7.98 11.32
C LEU A 18 -28.07 -6.84 11.09
N PHE A 19 -28.50 -5.58 11.23
CA PHE A 19 -27.63 -4.43 11.05
C PHE A 19 -26.52 -4.38 12.11
N VAL A 20 -26.86 -4.66 13.38
CA VAL A 20 -25.89 -4.77 14.47
C VAL A 20 -24.93 -5.93 14.21
N PHE A 21 -25.41 -7.08 13.76
CA PHE A 21 -24.58 -8.24 13.46
C PHE A 21 -23.59 -7.97 12.32
N LEU A 22 -24.06 -7.39 11.21
CA LEU A 22 -23.20 -7.00 10.09
C LEU A 22 -22.19 -5.93 10.49
N GLY A 23 -22.61 -4.94 11.29
CA GLY A 23 -21.72 -3.92 11.83
C GLY A 23 -20.64 -4.49 12.76
N ALA A 24 -21.01 -5.45 13.61
CA ALA A 24 -20.06 -6.14 14.49
C ALA A 24 -19.06 -6.99 13.69
N ILE A 25 -19.52 -7.72 12.67
CA ILE A 25 -18.62 -8.45 11.76
C ILE A 25 -17.68 -7.49 11.04
N TYR A 26 -18.18 -6.38 10.51
CA TYR A 26 -17.36 -5.37 9.83
C TYR A 26 -16.28 -4.79 10.75
N LEU A 27 -16.65 -4.44 11.99
CA LEU A 27 -15.70 -3.94 12.99
C LEU A 27 -14.69 -5.00 13.40
N ALA A 28 -15.11 -6.24 13.63
CA ALA A 28 -14.22 -7.35 13.93
C ALA A 28 -13.24 -7.59 12.79
N PHE A 29 -13.71 -7.63 11.54
CA PHE A 29 -12.85 -7.79 10.37
C PHE A 29 -11.82 -6.66 10.29
N ARG A 30 -12.23 -5.41 10.51
CA ARG A 30 -11.31 -4.26 10.51
C ARG A 30 -10.27 -4.32 11.63
N LEU A 31 -10.63 -4.85 12.80
CA LEU A 31 -9.73 -4.91 13.95
C LEU A 31 -8.75 -6.09 13.89
N PHE A 32 -9.17 -7.23 13.34
CA PHE A 32 -8.37 -8.47 13.38
C PHE A 32 -7.65 -8.80 12.07
N ALA A 33 -8.16 -8.37 10.90
CA ALA A 33 -7.54 -8.72 9.62
C ALA A 33 -6.23 -7.96 9.30
N PHE A 34 -5.87 -6.96 10.11
CA PHE A 34 -4.76 -6.04 9.85
C PHE A 34 -3.78 -5.90 11.04
N GLN A 35 -3.69 -6.90 11.93
CA GLN A 35 -2.81 -6.84 13.11
C GLN A 35 -1.42 -7.44 12.91
N GLU A 36 -1.14 -8.08 11.79
CA GLU A 36 0.22 -8.50 11.48
C GLU A 36 0.92 -7.37 10.73
N ASP A 37 1.74 -6.60 11.45
CA ASP A 37 2.64 -5.63 10.84
C ASP A 37 3.54 -6.39 9.87
N ALA A 38 3.53 -5.96 8.61
CA ALA A 38 4.27 -6.64 7.56
C ALA A 38 5.78 -6.68 7.87
N SER A 39 6.39 -7.83 7.65
CA SER A 39 7.85 -7.99 7.79
C SER A 39 8.62 -7.40 6.61
N VAL A 40 8.00 -7.34 5.43
CA VAL A 40 8.62 -6.92 4.17
C VAL A 40 7.63 -6.09 3.35
N ALA A 41 8.13 -5.06 2.67
CA ALA A 41 7.42 -4.36 1.60
C ALA A 41 8.14 -4.52 0.25
N TYR A 42 7.36 -4.81 -0.78
CA TYR A 42 7.81 -5.03 -2.14
C TYR A 42 7.36 -3.86 -3.01
N VAL A 43 8.32 -3.13 -3.57
CA VAL A 43 8.06 -2.07 -4.54
C VAL A 43 8.13 -2.68 -5.93
N TYR A 44 7.09 -2.50 -6.74
CA TYR A 44 7.05 -2.95 -8.12
C TYR A 44 6.87 -1.77 -9.06
N TYR A 45 7.48 -1.88 -10.24
CA TYR A 45 7.35 -0.93 -11.32
C TYR A 45 6.90 -1.62 -12.61
N GLY A 46 6.01 -0.96 -13.36
CA GLY A 46 5.59 -1.39 -14.68
C GLY A 46 4.63 -2.60 -14.64
N ALA A 47 4.95 -3.64 -15.41
CA ALA A 47 4.18 -4.89 -15.48
C ALA A 47 4.97 -6.09 -14.91
N SER A 48 6.12 -5.83 -14.29
CA SER A 48 6.94 -6.90 -13.73
C SER A 48 6.21 -7.57 -12.54
N SER A 49 6.31 -8.89 -12.49
CA SER A 49 5.97 -9.69 -11.32
C SER A 49 7.04 -9.62 -10.24
N ASP A 50 8.25 -9.16 -10.58
CA ASP A 50 9.39 -9.14 -9.67
C ASP A 50 9.57 -7.73 -9.09
N PRO A 51 9.77 -7.60 -7.76
CA PRO A 51 9.91 -6.32 -7.11
C PRO A 51 11.20 -5.64 -7.57
N ILE A 52 11.14 -4.35 -7.86
CA ILE A 52 12.32 -3.55 -8.20
C ILE A 52 13.16 -3.21 -6.96
N VAL A 53 12.48 -3.00 -5.83
CA VAL A 53 13.10 -2.81 -4.51
C VAL A 53 12.34 -3.62 -3.47
N THR A 54 13.08 -4.22 -2.55
CA THR A 54 12.53 -4.92 -1.38
C THR A 54 12.98 -4.20 -0.12
N ILE A 55 12.04 -3.88 0.77
CA ILE A 55 12.28 -3.25 2.06
C ILE A 55 12.04 -4.31 3.12
N ASP A 56 13.10 -4.72 3.81
CA ASP A 56 13.06 -5.73 4.85
C ASP A 56 13.06 -5.02 6.21
N PHE A 57 11.88 -4.99 6.84
CA PHE A 57 11.68 -4.30 8.10
C PHE A 57 12.25 -5.07 9.30
N VAL A 58 12.52 -6.37 9.14
CA VAL A 58 13.07 -7.22 10.20
C VAL A 58 14.58 -7.04 10.29
N ASN A 59 15.27 -7.12 9.16
CA ASN A 59 16.71 -6.96 9.10
C ASN A 59 17.14 -5.48 8.97
N GLY A 60 16.20 -4.56 8.74
CA GLY A 60 16.49 -3.13 8.66
C GLY A 60 17.28 -2.76 7.40
N GLN A 61 16.98 -3.40 6.27
CA GLN A 61 17.73 -3.24 5.02
C GLN A 61 16.81 -2.96 3.83
N VAL A 62 17.35 -2.28 2.82
CA VAL A 62 16.69 -2.05 1.54
C VAL A 62 17.52 -2.69 0.43
N ILE A 63 16.91 -3.60 -0.32
CA ILE A 63 17.56 -4.38 -1.37
C ILE A 63 17.09 -3.86 -2.73
N LYS A 64 18.02 -3.37 -3.55
CA LYS A 64 17.76 -3.07 -4.96
C LYS A 64 17.89 -4.35 -5.78
N ASN A 65 16.81 -4.78 -6.42
CA ASN A 65 16.80 -6.03 -7.19
C ASN A 65 17.24 -5.81 -8.65
N TYR A 66 16.82 -4.70 -9.27
CA TYR A 66 17.25 -4.33 -10.63
C TYR A 66 17.12 -2.83 -10.88
N ASP A 67 17.82 -2.35 -11.91
CA ASP A 67 17.72 -0.98 -12.40
C ASP A 67 16.64 -0.85 -13.49
N GLN A 68 16.00 0.31 -13.57
CA GLN A 68 15.07 0.66 -14.64
C GLN A 68 15.84 0.93 -15.93
N ASP A 69 15.31 0.43 -17.04
CA ASP A 69 15.75 0.83 -18.38
C ASP A 69 15.23 2.25 -18.68
N VAL A 70 16.05 3.25 -18.38
CA VAL A 70 15.74 4.67 -18.54
C VAL A 70 16.38 5.22 -19.82
N PRO A 71 15.67 6.05 -20.60
CA PRO A 71 16.27 6.72 -21.76
C PRO A 71 17.47 7.57 -21.34
N ASN A 72 18.46 7.70 -22.22
CA ASN A 72 19.68 8.51 -22.01
C ASN A 72 19.43 10.02 -21.73
N THR A 73 18.17 10.46 -21.75
CA THR A 73 17.76 11.81 -21.39
C THR A 73 17.72 12.05 -19.88
N TYR A 74 17.79 10.99 -19.06
CA TYR A 74 17.84 11.09 -17.61
C TYR A 74 19.26 10.83 -17.13
N ASP A 75 19.76 11.70 -16.23
CA ASP A 75 21.13 11.62 -15.72
C ASP A 75 21.30 10.57 -14.61
N ASN A 76 20.19 10.09 -14.04
CA ASN A 76 20.19 9.18 -12.90
C ASN A 76 19.78 7.75 -13.31
N ILE A 77 20.36 6.78 -12.61
CA ILE A 77 19.95 5.37 -12.66
C ILE A 77 18.90 5.17 -11.56
N TYR A 78 17.73 4.69 -11.95
CA TYR A 78 16.63 4.41 -11.02
C TYR A 78 16.51 2.90 -10.78
N PRO A 79 16.03 2.43 -9.62
CA PRO A 79 15.60 3.23 -8.48
C PRO A 79 16.81 3.81 -7.70
N ILE A 80 16.63 5.01 -7.15
CA ILE A 80 17.62 5.66 -6.28
C ILE A 80 17.22 5.35 -4.84
N ILE A 81 18.12 4.77 -4.06
CA ILE A 81 17.92 4.52 -2.63
C ILE A 81 18.74 5.53 -1.84
N ASP A 82 18.07 6.30 -1.00
CA ASP A 82 18.66 7.24 -0.07
C ASP A 82 18.45 6.69 1.34
N GLU A 83 19.53 6.18 1.93
CA GLU A 83 19.52 5.61 3.29
C GLU A 83 19.53 6.70 4.38
N GLU A 84 19.97 7.92 4.07
CA GLU A 84 19.99 9.02 5.04
C GLU A 84 18.58 9.57 5.25
N GLU A 85 17.84 9.75 4.16
CA GLU A 85 16.46 10.24 4.17
C GLU A 85 15.40 9.13 4.27
N ASN A 86 15.83 7.86 4.26
CA ASN A 86 14.96 6.68 4.18
C ASN A 86 13.97 6.76 3.02
N THR A 87 14.47 7.06 1.82
CA THR A 87 13.64 7.17 0.61
C THR A 87 14.10 6.29 -0.53
N ILE A 88 13.14 5.91 -1.37
CA ILE A 88 13.34 5.20 -2.63
C ILE A 88 12.66 6.04 -3.70
N THR A 89 13.43 6.48 -4.69
CA THR A 89 12.90 7.20 -5.84
C THR A 89 12.81 6.28 -7.04
N VAL A 90 11.62 6.16 -7.62
CA VAL A 90 11.34 5.39 -8.84
C VAL A 90 10.90 6.35 -9.93
N LEU A 91 11.34 6.12 -11.17
CA LEU A 91 10.82 6.86 -12.32
C LEU A 91 9.48 6.24 -12.76
N GLY A 92 8.39 6.99 -12.59
CA GLY A 92 7.05 6.56 -12.97
C GLY A 92 6.76 6.68 -14.46
N ASP A 93 5.70 6.02 -14.92
CA ASP A 93 5.26 6.09 -16.32
C ASP A 93 4.40 7.30 -16.66
N TYR A 94 3.91 8.04 -15.67
CA TYR A 94 3.11 9.23 -15.92
C TYR A 94 4.00 10.34 -16.48
N THR A 95 3.52 11.02 -17.53
CA THR A 95 4.28 12.09 -18.17
C THR A 95 3.56 13.42 -18.11
N ILE A 96 4.29 14.48 -17.79
CA ILE A 96 3.85 15.87 -17.92
C ILE A 96 4.69 16.49 -19.03
N ASN A 97 4.03 17.02 -20.06
CA ASN A 97 4.69 17.59 -21.24
C ASN A 97 5.72 16.63 -21.90
N GLY A 98 5.47 15.32 -21.85
CA GLY A 98 6.36 14.30 -22.41
C GLY A 98 7.53 13.87 -21.52
N VAL A 99 7.65 14.43 -20.31
CA VAL A 99 8.69 14.06 -19.34
C VAL A 99 8.09 13.15 -18.27
N ARG A 100 8.72 12.00 -18.00
CA ARG A 100 8.31 11.07 -16.95
C ARG A 100 8.55 11.67 -15.58
N GLN A 101 7.63 11.40 -14.67
CA GLN A 101 7.63 11.96 -13.33
C GLN A 101 8.19 10.96 -12.31
N ILE A 102 8.84 11.48 -11.28
CA ILE A 102 9.36 10.65 -10.19
C ILE A 102 8.26 10.33 -9.18
N VAL A 103 8.44 9.20 -8.51
CA VAL A 103 7.68 8.81 -7.32
C VAL A 103 8.67 8.60 -6.19
N VAL A 104 8.53 9.37 -5.12
CA VAL A 104 9.38 9.25 -3.93
C VAL A 104 8.60 8.51 -2.85
N ILE A 105 9.17 7.39 -2.44
CA ILE A 105 8.62 6.45 -1.48
C ILE A 105 9.47 6.58 -0.21
N ARG A 106 8.88 6.95 0.92
CA ARG A 106 9.53 6.95 2.22
C ARG A 106 9.20 5.67 2.97
N TYR A 107 10.17 5.12 3.66
CA TYR A 107 9.98 3.97 4.56
C TYR A 107 10.40 4.32 5.99
N ASP A 108 9.83 3.60 6.96
CA ASP A 108 10.17 3.72 8.38
C ASP A 108 10.31 2.31 8.97
N PHE A 109 11.52 1.95 9.38
CA PHE A 109 11.79 0.65 9.99
C PHE A 109 11.14 0.47 11.36
N GLY A 110 11.05 1.55 12.15
CA GLY A 110 10.49 1.50 13.50
C GLY A 110 8.97 1.26 13.50
N LYS A 111 8.28 1.84 12.51
CA LYS A 111 6.84 1.63 12.31
C LYS A 111 6.49 0.52 11.32
N ARG A 112 7.48 -0.04 10.61
CA ARG A 112 7.29 -1.00 9.52
C ARG A 112 6.33 -0.46 8.46
N SER A 113 6.54 0.79 8.08
CA SER A 113 5.60 1.52 7.24
C SER A 113 6.24 2.03 5.96
N VAL A 114 5.39 2.28 4.98
CA VAL A 114 5.74 2.91 3.72
C VAL A 114 4.74 4.01 3.41
N GLN A 115 5.22 5.11 2.83
CA GLN A 115 4.40 6.22 2.37
C GLN A 115 4.93 6.77 1.06
N ILE A 116 4.05 7.06 0.11
CA ILE A 116 4.42 7.86 -1.07
C ILE A 116 4.37 9.33 -0.66
N ILE A 117 5.51 10.01 -0.66
CA ILE A 117 5.62 11.40 -0.17
C ILE A 117 5.65 12.42 -1.31
N GLN A 118 6.02 11.99 -2.52
CA GLN A 118 6.04 12.84 -3.70
C GLN A 118 5.59 12.05 -4.93
N GLU A 119 4.67 12.64 -5.68
CA GLU A 119 4.28 12.22 -7.01
C GLU A 119 3.74 13.42 -7.79
N GLU A 120 3.70 13.34 -9.11
CA GLU A 120 3.06 14.33 -9.97
C GLU A 120 1.94 13.71 -10.82
N SER A 121 1.14 12.82 -10.22
CA SER A 121 0.03 12.14 -10.90
C SER A 121 -1.31 12.90 -10.75
N PRO A 122 -2.33 12.64 -11.59
CA PRO A 122 -3.61 13.33 -11.49
C PRO A 122 -4.22 13.23 -10.08
N ASN A 123 -4.53 14.39 -9.48
CA ASN A 123 -5.11 14.53 -8.14
C ASN A 123 -4.23 14.06 -6.97
N ASN A 124 -2.97 13.67 -7.22
CA ASN A 124 -2.02 13.23 -6.21
C ASN A 124 -2.62 12.21 -5.23
N ILE A 125 -3.31 11.20 -5.78
CA ILE A 125 -4.11 10.26 -4.98
C ILE A 125 -3.19 9.45 -4.07
N CYS A 126 -2.08 8.92 -4.58
CA CYS A 126 -1.20 8.05 -3.81
C CYS A 126 -0.54 8.76 -2.65
N SER A 127 -0.03 9.97 -2.89
CA SER A 127 0.62 10.75 -1.84
C SER A 127 -0.37 11.18 -0.75
N ARG A 128 -1.67 11.22 -1.07
CA ARG A 128 -2.76 11.48 -0.13
C ARG A 128 -3.26 10.23 0.60
N GLU A 129 -2.94 9.02 0.16
CA GLU A 129 -3.32 7.79 0.88
C GLU A 129 -2.64 7.70 2.25
N GLY A 130 -1.45 8.31 2.38
CA GLY A 130 -0.73 8.40 3.63
C GLY A 130 0.16 7.19 3.90
N GLU A 131 0.47 6.99 5.17
CA GLU A 131 1.36 5.94 5.66
C GLU A 131 0.62 4.61 5.80
N SER A 132 1.19 3.54 5.25
CA SER A 132 0.66 2.17 5.32
C SER A 132 1.65 1.24 6.03
N THR A 133 1.13 0.34 6.87
CA THR A 133 1.90 -0.73 7.55
C THR A 133 1.55 -2.13 7.03
N GLY A 134 0.72 -2.24 5.99
CA GLY A 134 0.25 -3.56 5.54
C GLY A 134 -0.77 -3.57 4.40
N TRP A 135 -1.45 -2.46 4.09
CA TRP A 135 -2.32 -2.40 2.91
C TRP A 135 -1.53 -1.92 1.68
N PRO A 136 -1.81 -2.45 0.48
CA PRO A 136 -1.07 -2.07 -0.72
C PRO A 136 -1.30 -0.60 -1.06
N LEU A 137 -0.25 0.07 -1.53
CA LEU A 137 -0.30 1.43 -2.08
C LEU A 137 -0.15 1.34 -3.60
N ILE A 138 -1.10 1.91 -4.36
CA ILE A 138 -1.15 1.69 -5.82
C ILE A 138 -1.24 3.02 -6.56
N CYS A 139 -0.16 3.36 -7.28
CA CYS A 139 -0.11 4.47 -8.23
C CYS A 139 -0.28 4.02 -9.65
N LEU A 140 -1.54 3.89 -10.07
CA LEU A 140 -1.88 3.49 -11.42
C LEU A 140 -1.25 4.36 -12.52
N PRO A 141 -1.28 5.71 -12.46
CA PRO A 141 -0.69 6.53 -13.52
C PRO A 141 0.82 6.35 -13.65
N ASN A 142 1.51 6.16 -12.52
CA ASN A 142 2.95 5.93 -12.48
C ASN A 142 3.35 4.47 -12.66
N ARG A 143 2.38 3.54 -12.68
CA ARG A 143 2.59 2.08 -12.66
C ARG A 143 3.55 1.64 -11.56
N VAL A 144 3.42 2.26 -10.39
CA VAL A 144 4.12 1.87 -9.17
C VAL A 144 3.10 1.25 -8.24
N ARG A 145 3.42 0.08 -7.68
CA ARG A 145 2.63 -0.55 -6.62
C ARG A 145 3.55 -1.02 -5.51
N ILE A 146 3.08 -0.90 -4.28
CA ILE A 146 3.78 -1.36 -3.08
C ILE A 146 2.87 -2.38 -2.43
N GLU A 147 3.37 -3.59 -2.25
CA GLU A 147 2.66 -4.68 -1.60
C GLU A 147 3.42 -5.10 -0.35
N PHE A 148 2.68 -5.55 0.65
CA PHE A 148 3.23 -5.97 1.93
C PHE A 148 3.14 -7.48 2.06
N GLY A 149 4.14 -8.09 2.69
CA GLY A 149 4.20 -9.53 2.89
C GLY A 149 4.88 -9.91 4.20
N ASN A 150 4.72 -11.19 4.53
CA ASN A 150 5.43 -11.85 5.61
C ASN A 150 6.53 -12.70 5.00
N ASN A 151 7.77 -12.56 5.47
CA ASN A 151 8.88 -13.39 5.06
C ASN A 151 8.70 -14.75 5.74
N ASP A 152 8.76 -15.85 4.98
CA ASP A 152 8.52 -17.19 5.53
C ASP A 152 9.57 -17.60 6.59
N GLU A 153 10.69 -16.87 6.65
CA GLU A 153 11.74 -17.04 7.67
C GLU A 153 11.30 -16.59 9.08
N ASP A 154 10.22 -15.80 9.22
CA ASP A 154 9.67 -15.38 10.51
C ASP A 154 8.93 -16.52 11.27
N PHE A 155 8.76 -17.70 10.66
CA PHE A 155 8.04 -18.83 11.27
C PHE A 155 8.92 -19.86 12.00
N ILE A 156 10.24 -19.64 12.10
CA ILE A 156 11.11 -20.53 12.88
C ILE A 156 11.28 -19.97 14.30
N ILE A 157 10.37 -20.37 15.20
CA ILE A 157 10.45 -20.16 16.66
C ILE A 157 11.28 -21.28 17.30
#